data_AF-A0A2A2HTV1-F1
#
_entry.id   AF-A0A2A2HTV1-F1
#
_cell.length_a   1.000
_cell.length_b   1.000
_cell.length_c   1.000
_cell.angle_alpha   90.00
_cell.angle_beta   90.00
_cell.angle_gamma   90.00
#
_symmetry.space_group_name_H-M   'P 1'
#
loop_
_entity.id
_entity.type
_entity.pdbx_description
1 polymer ?
#
loop_
_entity_poly.entity_id
_entity_poly.type
_entity_poly.pdbx_seq_one_letter_code
_entity_poly.pdbx_strand_id
1 'polypeptide(L)'
;MFGTHYAVISSALGVSEANGIGQPEVGTLEARLTNAPDSMRLIPTHRGQRLPASKIADIPTRPSSIKNPIYFALTPQSFTDFDWLVVLNSTTYSRGGSWL
;
A
#
# COMPACT_ATOMS: atom_id res chain seq x y z
N MET A 1 -7.12 -7.89 19.57
CA MET A 1 -7.79 -7.07 18.54
C MET A 1 -8.65 -6.03 19.25
N PHE A 2 -8.58 -4.75 18.90
CA PHE A 2 -9.06 -3.62 19.75
C PHE A 2 -10.59 -3.51 19.95
N GLY A 3 -11.40 -4.34 19.30
CA GLY A 3 -12.86 -4.31 19.40
C GLY A 3 -13.53 -3.50 18.28
N THR A 4 -14.85 -3.31 18.35
CA THR A 4 -15.67 -2.69 17.29
C THR A 4 -15.64 -1.17 17.25
N HIS A 5 -15.09 -0.53 18.28
CA HIS A 5 -14.97 0.93 18.38
C HIS A 5 -13.63 1.48 17.87
N TYR A 6 -12.80 0.61 17.29
CA TYR A 6 -11.50 0.99 16.76
C TYR A 6 -11.46 0.68 15.27
N ALA A 7 -10.95 1.65 14.51
CA ALA A 7 -10.62 1.48 13.10
C ALA A 7 -9.09 1.49 12.95
N VAL A 8 -8.56 0.55 12.19
CA VAL A 8 -7.15 0.49 11.83
C VAL A 8 -6.98 0.96 10.39
N ILE A 9 -6.20 2.03 10.23
CA ILE A 9 -5.89 2.62 8.92
C ILE A 9 -4.41 2.39 8.66
N SER A 10 -4.08 1.80 7.52
CA SER A 10 -2.69 1.72 7.05
C SER A 10 -2.48 2.58 5.82
N SER A 11 -1.26 3.08 5.67
CA SER A 11 -0.79 3.71 4.45
C SER A 11 0.00 2.72 3.60
N ALA A 12 -0.04 2.93 2.28
CA ALA A 12 0.75 2.25 1.30
C ALA A 12 1.24 3.25 0.26
N LEU A 13 2.31 2.90 -0.44
CA LEU A 13 3.02 3.82 -1.31
C LEU A 13 3.54 3.10 -2.56
N GLY A 14 3.34 3.71 -3.72
CA GLY A 14 3.93 3.25 -4.97
C GLY A 14 5.41 3.58 -5.08
N VAL A 15 5.71 4.89 -5.14
CA VAL A 15 7.05 5.39 -5.49
C VAL A 15 7.59 6.36 -4.44
N SER A 16 8.84 6.16 -4.06
CA SER A 16 9.66 7.15 -3.38
C SER A 16 11.13 6.89 -3.65
N GLU A 17 11.64 7.52 -4.71
CA GLU A 17 13.03 7.34 -5.15
C GLU A 17 14.02 7.73 -4.05
N ALA A 18 13.74 8.81 -3.32
CA ALA A 18 14.53 9.28 -2.18
C ALA A 18 14.69 8.23 -1.07
N ASN A 19 13.74 7.30 -0.94
CA ASN A 19 13.79 6.23 0.06
C ASN A 19 14.02 4.84 -0.56
N GLY A 20 14.52 4.80 -1.81
CA GLY A 20 14.86 3.54 -2.50
C GLY A 20 13.65 2.70 -2.90
N ILE A 21 12.47 3.32 -3.05
CA ILE A 21 11.23 2.68 -3.50
C ILE A 21 10.97 3.12 -4.94
N GLY A 22 11.32 2.26 -5.91
CA GLY A 22 11.10 2.55 -7.34
C GLY A 22 9.64 2.38 -7.78
N GLN A 23 9.41 2.44 -9.09
CA GLN A 23 8.11 2.06 -9.68
C GLN A 23 7.74 0.61 -9.33
N PRO A 24 6.46 0.32 -9.02
CA PRO A 24 5.99 -1.04 -8.85
C PRO A 24 5.95 -1.78 -10.19
N GLU A 25 6.25 -3.08 -10.17
CA GLU A 25 6.27 -3.92 -11.36
C GLU A 25 4.86 -4.10 -11.92
N VAL A 26 4.74 -4.15 -13.25
CA VAL A 26 3.46 -4.28 -13.94
C VAL A 26 2.70 -5.53 -13.46
N GLY A 27 1.42 -5.36 -13.15
CA GLY A 27 0.54 -6.44 -12.72
C GLY A 27 0.56 -6.72 -11.22
N THR A 28 1.53 -6.18 -10.47
CA THR A 28 1.57 -6.27 -9.01
C THR A 28 0.40 -5.54 -8.35
N LEU A 29 0.14 -5.89 -7.10
CA LEU A 29 -0.89 -5.24 -6.30
C LEU A 29 -0.65 -3.74 -6.18
N GLU A 30 0.57 -3.31 -5.84
CA GLU A 30 0.95 -1.91 -5.78
C GLU A 30 0.70 -1.21 -7.12
N ALA A 31 1.14 -1.79 -8.24
CA ALA A 31 0.93 -1.18 -9.55
C ALA A 31 -0.56 -0.98 -9.87
N ARG A 32 -1.43 -1.93 -9.52
CA ARG A 32 -2.88 -1.78 -9.70
C ARG A 32 -3.44 -0.65 -8.84
N LEU A 33 -2.99 -0.55 -7.59
CA LEU A 33 -3.48 0.43 -6.61
C LEU A 33 -2.89 1.83 -6.79
N THR A 34 -1.79 1.98 -7.49
CA THR A 34 -1.15 3.28 -7.76
C THR A 34 -1.32 3.76 -9.20
N ASN A 35 -1.89 2.93 -10.08
CA ASN A 35 -2.29 3.34 -11.43
C ASN A 35 -3.64 4.09 -11.41
N ALA A 36 -3.75 5.14 -10.58
CA ALA A 36 -4.91 6.03 -10.53
C ALA A 36 -4.56 7.38 -11.17
N PRO A 37 -5.54 8.06 -11.79
CA PRO A 37 -5.36 9.45 -12.19
C PRO A 37 -5.14 10.37 -10.98
N ASP A 38 -5.77 10.05 -9.84
CA ASP A 38 -5.61 10.79 -8.59
C ASP A 38 -4.30 10.40 -7.88
N SER A 39 -3.64 11.37 -7.24
CA SER A 39 -2.38 11.17 -6.52
C SER A 39 -2.48 10.22 -5.31
N MET A 40 -3.69 10.01 -4.81
CA MET A 40 -3.98 9.18 -3.65
C MET A 40 -5.36 8.52 -3.78
N ARG A 41 -5.48 7.30 -3.26
CA ARG A 41 -6.76 6.59 -3.09
C ARG A 41 -7.01 6.19 -1.64
N LEU A 42 -8.27 6.26 -1.24
CA LEU A 42 -8.74 5.79 0.06
C LEU A 42 -9.66 4.59 -0.16
N ILE A 43 -9.24 3.41 0.31
CA ILE A 43 -9.91 2.14 0.04
C ILE A 43 -10.46 1.57 1.35
N PRO A 44 -11.79 1.56 1.55
CA PRO A 44 -12.39 0.87 2.67
C PRO A 44 -12.36 -0.63 2.41
N THR A 45 -11.47 -1.35 3.11
CA THR A 45 -11.28 -2.79 2.91
C THR A 45 -12.32 -3.60 3.70
N HIS A 46 -12.86 -3.03 4.77
CA HIS A 46 -13.77 -3.69 5.71
C HIS A 46 -13.25 -5.07 6.15
N ARG A 47 -11.94 -5.16 6.43
CA ARG A 47 -11.24 -6.42 6.78
C ARG A 47 -11.46 -7.52 5.74
N GLY A 48 -11.53 -7.15 4.47
CA GLY A 48 -11.68 -8.07 3.34
C GLY A 48 -13.11 -8.53 3.08
N GLN A 49 -14.11 -8.15 3.89
CA GLN A 49 -15.49 -8.64 3.75
C GLN A 49 -16.17 -8.25 2.43
N ARG A 50 -15.72 -7.16 1.79
CA ARG A 50 -16.30 -6.65 0.54
C ARG A 50 -15.42 -6.90 -0.68
N LEU A 51 -14.36 -7.68 -0.53
CA LEU A 51 -13.37 -7.91 -1.56
C LEU A 51 -13.35 -9.40 -1.94
N PRO A 52 -13.29 -9.72 -3.25
CA PRO A 52 -13.17 -11.11 -3.69
C PRO A 52 -11.78 -11.65 -3.35
N ALA A 53 -11.66 -12.32 -2.21
CA ALA A 53 -10.38 -12.80 -1.65
C ALA A 53 -9.55 -13.63 -2.64
N SER A 54 -10.20 -14.52 -3.42
CA SER A 54 -9.53 -15.33 -4.45
C SER A 54 -8.89 -14.47 -5.54
N LYS A 55 -9.57 -13.43 -6.00
CA LYS A 55 -9.04 -12.52 -7.02
C LYS A 55 -7.87 -11.68 -6.53
N ILE A 56 -7.75 -11.45 -5.21
CA ILE A 56 -6.64 -10.71 -4.62
C ILE A 56 -5.47 -11.65 -4.35
N ALA A 57 -5.72 -12.88 -3.89
CA ALA A 57 -4.71 -13.88 -3.60
C ALA A 57 -3.81 -14.21 -4.81
N ASP A 58 -4.38 -14.19 -6.02
CA ASP A 58 -3.65 -14.48 -7.26
C ASP A 58 -2.85 -13.28 -7.80
N ILE A 59 -2.95 -12.10 -7.18
CA ILE A 59 -2.22 -10.92 -7.63
C ILE A 59 -0.77 -11.00 -7.12
N PRO A 60 0.23 -10.88 -8.01
CA PRO A 60 1.62 -10.82 -7.60
C PRO A 60 1.87 -9.67 -6.63
N THR A 61 2.67 -9.92 -5.59
CA THR A 61 3.17 -8.88 -4.70
C THR A 61 4.48 -8.33 -5.24
N ARG A 62 4.75 -7.05 -4.98
CA ARG A 62 6.06 -6.47 -5.26
C ARG A 62 7.18 -7.18 -4.47
N PRO A 63 8.39 -7.35 -5.03
CA PRO A 63 9.55 -7.82 -4.27
C PRO A 63 9.94 -6.81 -3.19
N SER A 64 10.36 -7.29 -2.01
CA SER A 64 10.93 -6.42 -0.98
C SER A 64 12.14 -5.65 -1.48
N SER A 65 12.31 -4.40 -1.01
CA SER A 65 13.44 -3.57 -1.40
C SER A 65 14.70 -3.97 -0.63
N ILE A 66 15.74 -4.40 -1.35
CA ILE A 66 17.06 -4.69 -0.76
C ILE A 66 17.66 -3.41 -0.14
N LYS A 67 17.37 -2.24 -0.72
CA LYS A 67 17.87 -0.93 -0.24
C LYS A 67 17.11 -0.42 0.98
N ASN A 68 15.91 -0.91 1.22
CA ASN A 68 15.06 -0.48 2.31
C ASN A 68 14.48 -1.70 3.04
N PRO A 69 15.21 -2.27 4.01
CA PRO A 69 14.82 -3.53 4.67
C PRO A 69 13.56 -3.39 5.54
N ILE A 70 13.12 -2.17 5.83
CA ILE A 70 11.86 -1.90 6.54
C ILE A 70 10.68 -1.70 5.57
N TYR A 71 10.93 -1.72 4.26
CA TYR A 71 9.88 -1.74 3.26
C TYR A 71 9.27 -3.14 3.16
N PHE A 72 8.01 -3.25 3.53
CA PHE A 72 7.19 -4.43 3.30
C PHE A 72 6.24 -4.15 2.13
N ALA A 73 6.15 -5.11 1.22
CA ALA A 73 5.21 -5.05 0.11
C ALA A 73 3.76 -5.22 0.63
N LEU A 74 2.81 -4.64 -0.09
CA LEU A 74 1.40 -4.96 0.10
C LEU A 74 1.17 -6.43 -0.30
N THR A 75 0.49 -7.14 0.58
CA THR A 75 0.05 -8.52 0.33
C THR A 75 -1.47 -8.60 0.37
N PRO A 76 -2.09 -9.68 -0.12
CA PRO A 76 -3.52 -9.91 0.05
C PRO A 76 -3.98 -9.77 1.51
N GLN A 77 -3.12 -10.14 2.47
CA GLN A 77 -3.41 -10.05 3.90
C GLN A 77 -3.58 -8.60 4.38
N SER A 78 -2.96 -7.61 3.72
CA SER A 78 -3.15 -6.19 4.04
C SER A 78 -4.62 -5.77 3.91
N PHE A 79 -5.43 -6.43 3.07
CA PHE A 79 -6.86 -6.13 2.96
C PHE A 79 -7.70 -6.69 4.12
N THR A 80 -7.19 -7.68 4.85
CA THR A 80 -7.86 -8.26 6.01
C THR A 80 -7.40 -7.66 7.33
N ASP A 81 -6.15 -7.20 7.39
CA ASP A 81 -5.52 -6.68 8.62
C ASP A 81 -5.97 -5.25 8.97
N PHE A 82 -6.37 -4.48 7.96
CA PHE A 82 -6.78 -3.08 8.11
C PHE A 82 -8.26 -2.91 7.79
N ASP A 83 -8.88 -1.88 8.37
CA ASP A 83 -10.25 -1.47 8.02
C ASP A 83 -10.24 -0.57 6.78
N TRP A 84 -9.15 0.20 6.60
CA TRP A 84 -8.94 1.13 5.48
C TRP A 84 -7.47 1.13 5.03
N LEU A 85 -7.27 1.29 3.72
CA LEU A 85 -5.96 1.51 3.10
C LEU A 85 -5.91 2.88 2.43
N VAL A 86 -4.91 3.68 2.79
CA VAL A 86 -4.56 4.94 2.11
C VAL A 86 -3.40 4.65 1.17
N VAL A 87 -3.62 4.71 -0.13
CA VAL A 87 -2.58 4.43 -1.13
C VAL A 87 -2.14 5.73 -1.78
N LEU A 88 -0.87 6.10 -1.63
CA LEU A 88 -0.26 7.21 -2.35
C LEU A 88 0.46 6.69 -3.59
N ASN A 89 0.31 7.37 -4.73
CA ASN A 89 1.02 7.00 -5.95
C ASN A 89 2.52 7.24 -5.80
N SER A 90 2.89 8.40 -5.26
CA SER A 90 4.29 8.76 -5.02
C SER A 90 4.46 9.74 -3.85
N THR A 91 5.67 9.81 -3.30
CA THR A 91 6.10 10.89 -2.41
C THR A 91 7.56 11.24 -2.64
N THR A 92 7.84 12.54 -2.57
CA THR A 92 9.18 13.12 -2.69
C THR A 92 9.85 13.36 -1.33
N TYR A 93 9.18 13.00 -0.21
CA TYR A 93 9.74 13.18 1.12
C TYR A 93 11.06 12.41 1.26
N SER A 94 12.13 13.12 1.57
CA SER A 94 13.41 12.55 1.97
C SER A 94 13.47 12.53 3.50
N ARG A 95 13.88 11.41 4.11
CA ARG A 95 14.01 11.32 5.57
C ARG A 95 14.87 12.47 6.10
N GLY A 96 14.30 13.30 6.98
CA GLY A 96 14.97 14.49 7.54
C GLY A 96 14.91 15.76 6.66
N GLY A 97 14.22 15.69 5.52
CA GLY A 97 13.98 16.84 4.64
C GLY A 97 12.99 17.84 5.25
N SER A 98 13.16 19.11 4.90
CA SER A 98 12.25 20.18 5.31
C SER A 98 10.87 20.01 4.66
N TRP A 99 9.82 20.29 5.42
CA TRP A 99 8.42 20.27 4.97
C TRP A 99 8.04 21.57 4.26
N LEU A 100 8.84 22.03 3.29
CA LEU A 100 8.58 23.26 2.53
C LEU A 100 9.00 23.09 1.08
#